data_AF-A0A433BSL3-F1
#
_entry.id   AF-A0A433BSL3-F1
#
_cell.length_a   1.000
_cell.length_b   1.000
_cell.length_c   1.000
_cell.angle_alpha   90.00
_cell.angle_beta   90.00
_cell.angle_gamma   90.00
#
_symmetry.space_group_name_H-M   'P 1'
#
loop_
_entity.id
_entity.type
_entity.pdbx_description
1 polymer ?
#
loop_
_entity_poly.entity_id
_entity_poly.type
_entity_poly.pdbx_seq_one_letter_code
_entity_poly.pdbx_strand_id
1 'polypeptide(L)' 'FVVKQSPLVAVLPDMLTRLFGSHGDLKIVPLPWRALALPISMVTHRRDASDPLVRFVTQELLAVTRAVFA' A
#
# COMPACT_ATOMS: atom_id res chain seq x y z
N PHE A 1 11.37 -5.36 -13.30
CA PHE A 1 9.89 -5.32 -13.34
C PHE A 1 9.42 -6.06 -14.59
N VAL A 2 8.88 -7.28 -14.46
CA VAL A 2 8.62 -8.16 -15.63
C VAL A 2 7.64 -7.53 -16.63
N VAL A 3 6.64 -6.79 -16.14
CA VAL A 3 5.66 -6.06 -16.96
C VAL A 3 6.31 -4.99 -17.84
N LYS A 4 7.39 -4.35 -17.39
CA LYS A 4 8.07 -3.28 -18.15
C LYS A 4 8.78 -3.80 -19.42
N GLN A 5 9.16 -5.08 -19.43
CA GLN A 5 9.99 -5.68 -20.50
C GLN A 5 9.24 -6.75 -21.29
N SER A 6 7.91 -6.83 -21.16
CA SER A 6 7.10 -7.86 -21.79
C SER A 6 5.74 -7.31 -22.21
N PRO A 7 5.00 -7.99 -23.13
CA PRO A 7 3.64 -7.60 -23.49
C PRO A 7 2.59 -8.01 -22.44
N LEU A 8 3.00 -8.29 -21.20
CA LEU A 8 2.11 -8.76 -20.13
C LEU A 8 1.38 -7.60 -19.46
N VAL A 9 0.20 -7.89 -18.93
CA VAL A 9 -0.61 -6.94 -18.15
C VAL A 9 -0.74 -7.46 -16.72
N ALA A 10 -0.73 -6.55 -15.74
CA ALA A 10 -0.95 -6.88 -14.34
C ALA A 10 -2.09 -6.03 -13.76
N VAL A 11 -2.92 -6.66 -12.93
CA VAL A 11 -3.88 -5.97 -12.06
C VAL A 11 -3.20 -5.82 -10.70
N LEU A 12 -3.16 -4.59 -10.19
CA LEU A 12 -2.51 -4.28 -8.93
C LEU A 12 -3.38 -3.35 -8.07
N PRO A 13 -3.23 -3.42 -6.74
CA PRO A 13 -3.85 -2.47 -5.82
C PRO A 13 -3.47 -1.03 -6.17
N ASP A 14 -4.42 -0.10 -6.18
CA ASP A 14 -4.17 1.31 -6.51
C ASP A 14 -3.05 1.93 -5.65
N MET A 15 -2.88 1.51 -4.40
CA MET A 15 -1.79 1.97 -3.53
C MET A 15 -0.40 1.72 -4.11
N LEU A 16 -0.22 0.65 -4.89
CA LEU A 16 1.07 0.30 -5.47
C LEU A 16 1.35 1.12 -6.75
N THR A 17 0.32 1.67 -7.40
CA THR A 17 0.50 2.48 -8.63
C THR A 17 1.42 3.68 -8.40
N ARG A 18 1.38 4.29 -7.21
CA ARG A 18 2.25 5.43 -6.84
C ARG A 18 3.73 5.07 -6.87
N LEU A 19 4.09 3.83 -6.48
CA LEU A 19 5.47 3.34 -6.53
C LEU A 19 5.99 3.21 -7.97
N PHE A 20 5.07 3.04 -8.93
CA PHE A 20 5.37 2.94 -10.36
C PHE A 20 5.24 4.28 -11.10
N GLY A 21 4.85 5.37 -10.42
CA GLY A 21 4.70 6.68 -11.03
C GLY A 21 6.01 7.23 -11.61
N SER A 22 7.15 6.76 -11.13
CA SER A 22 8.49 7.08 -11.67
C SER A 22 8.86 6.29 -12.93
N HIS A 23 8.08 5.26 -13.29
CA HIS A 23 8.28 4.49 -14.52
C HIS A 23 7.42 5.05 -15.65
N GLY A 24 7.92 6.08 -16.33
CA GLY A 24 7.22 6.76 -17.43
C GLY A 24 6.82 5.86 -18.60
N ASP A 25 7.43 4.68 -18.72
CA ASP A 25 7.12 3.70 -19.77
C ASP A 25 5.87 2.84 -19.47
N LEU A 26 5.31 2.94 -18.26
CA LEU A 26 4.14 2.17 -17.85
C LEU A 26 2.86 3.00 -18.01
N LYS A 27 1.89 2.47 -18.76
CA LYS A 27 0.52 3.02 -18.79
C LYS A 27 -0.29 2.42 -17.65
N ILE A 28 -0.63 3.25 -16.67
CA ILE A 28 -1.48 2.88 -15.52
C ILE A 28 -2.88 3.44 -15.75
N VAL A 29 -3.89 2.58 -15.73
CA VAL A 29 -5.30 2.96 -15.93
C VAL A 29 -6.12 2.44 -14.75
N PRO A 30 -6.91 3.29 -14.06
CA PRO A 30 -7.78 2.84 -12.98
C PRO A 30 -8.88 1.95 -13.53
N LEU A 31 -9.13 0.82 -12.85
CA LEU A 31 -10.24 -0.07 -13.20
C LEU A 31 -11.54 0.44 -12.55
N PRO A 32 -12.71 0.33 -13.20
CA PRO A 32 -13.97 0.91 -12.72
C PRO A 32 -14.58 0.15 -11.51
N TRP A 33 -13.85 -0.76 -10.88
CA TRP A 33 -14.34 -1.60 -9.79
C TRP A 33 -14.21 -0.90 -8.44
N ARG A 34 -15.18 -0.05 -8.12
CA ARG A 34 -15.22 0.73 -6.87
C ARG A 34 -15.31 -0.13 -5.60
N ALA A 35 -15.70 -1.40 -5.70
CA ALA A 35 -15.98 -2.27 -4.57
C ALA A 35 -14.81 -3.16 -4.12
N LEU A 36 -13.70 -3.19 -4.86
CA LEU A 36 -12.55 -4.02 -4.49
C LEU A 36 -11.70 -3.30 -3.44
N ALA A 37 -12.18 -3.25 -2.20
CA ALA A 37 -11.41 -2.76 -1.07
C ALA A 37 -10.37 -3.81 -0.66
N LEU A 38 -9.09 -3.48 -0.79
CA LEU A 38 -8.01 -4.34 -0.29
C LEU A 38 -7.68 -3.93 1.14
N PRO A 39 -8.01 -4.75 2.15
CA PRO A 39 -7.76 -4.40 3.54
C PRO A 39 -6.25 -4.38 3.81
N ILE A 40 -5.78 -3.29 4.41
CA ILE A 40 -4.43 -3.21 4.98
C ILE A 40 -4.55 -3.49 6.48
N SER A 41 -3.80 -4.48 6.96
CA SER A 41 -3.80 -4.87 8.37
C SER A 41 -2.45 -4.55 9.01
N MET A 42 -2.49 -3.94 10.20
CA MET A 42 -1.31 -3.79 11.05
C MET A 42 -1.18 -5.03 11.94
N VAL A 43 0.00 -5.61 12.01
CA VAL A 43 0.28 -6.83 12.79
C VAL A 43 1.34 -6.53 13.83
N THR A 44 1.03 -6.80 15.09
CA THR A 44 1.97 -6.71 16.21
C THR A 44 1.97 -8.03 16.98
N HIS A 45 3.09 -8.36 17.62
CA HIS A 45 3.16 -9.55 18.46
C HIS A 45 2.52 -9.25 19.82
N ARG A 46 1.71 -10.18 20.35
CA ARG A 46 0.95 -9.98 21.60
C ARG A 46 1.84 -9.67 22.81
N ARG A 47 3.04 -10.26 22.86
CA ARG A 47 4.02 -10.04 23.94
C ARG A 47 4.46 -8.57 24.07
N ASP A 48 4.36 -7.80 22.99
CA ASP A 48 4.86 -6.44 22.92
C ASP A 48 3.75 -5.40 23.18
N ALA A 49 2.54 -5.84 23.58
CA ALA A 49 1.39 -4.95 23.78
C ALA A 49 1.59 -3.90 24.89
N SER A 50 2.40 -4.22 25.90
CA SER A 50 2.73 -3.29 26.99
C SER A 50 3.93 -2.40 26.68
N ASP A 51 4.68 -2.66 25.60
CA ASP A 51 5.88 -1.90 25.24
C ASP A 51 5.51 -0.46 24.82
N PRO A 52 6.01 0.57 25.55
CA PRO A 52 5.71 1.97 25.24
C PRO A 52 6.24 2.44 23.88
N LEU A 53 7.38 1.92 23.43
CA LEU A 53 7.96 2.27 22.13
C LEU A 53 7.12 1.69 20.99
N VAL A 54 6.70 0.43 21.12
CA VAL A 54 5.81 -0.21 20.14
C VAL A 54 4.49 0.56 20.04
N ARG A 55 3.95 1.03 21.17
CA ARG A 55 2.75 1.86 21.19
C ARG A 55 2.95 3.20 20.46
N PHE A 56 4.06 3.88 20.74
CA PHE A 56 4.40 5.15 20.09
C PHE A 56 4.52 4.98 18.58
N VAL A 57 5.34 4.03 18.12
CA VAL A 57 5.53 3.76 16.68
C VAL A 57 4.22 3.38 15.99
N THR A 58 3.37 2.60 16.67
CA THR A 58 2.04 2.25 16.17
C THR A 58 1.17 3.49 15.93
N GLN A 59 1.18 4.44 16.86
CA GLN A 59 0.40 5.68 16.73
C GLN A 59 0.91 6.56 15.59
N GLU A 60 2.23 6.70 15.44
CA GLU A 60 2.84 7.44 14.33
C GLU A 60 2.53 6.80 12.98
N LEU A 61 2.63 5.47 12.89
CA LEU A 61 2.29 4.74 11.66
C LEU A 61 0.81 4.92 11.29
N LEU A 62 -0.09 4.90 12.28
CA LEU A 62 -1.51 5.16 12.07
C LEU A 62 -1.77 6.61 11.61
N ALA A 63 -1.02 7.59 12.11
CA ALA A 63 -1.14 8.97 11.68
C ALA A 63 -0.69 9.14 10.22
N VAL A 64 0.46 8.58 9.85
CA VAL A 64 0.99 8.62 8.47
C VAL A 64 0.06 7.89 7.50
N THR A 65 -0.40 6.68 7.86
CA THR A 65 -1.32 5.92 6.99
C THR A 65 -2.63 6.66 6.76
N ARG A 66 -3.20 7.31 7.77
CA ARG A 66 -4.37 8.19 7.58
C ARG A 66 -4.05 9.35 6.62
N ALA A 67 -2.89 10.00 6.75
CA ALA A 67 -2.53 11.10 5.86
C ALA A 67 -2.30 10.66 4.41
N VAL A 68 -1.83 9.42 4.18
CA VAL A 68 -1.52 8.89 2.84
C VAL A 68 -2.74 8.29 2.14
N PHE A 69 -3.69 7.75 2.92
CA PHE A 69 -4.84 6.97 2.44
C PHE A 69 -6.24 7.57 2.72
N ALA A 70 -6.35 8.69 3.46
CA ALA A 70 -7.59 9.49 3.52
C ALA A 70 -7.78 10.35 2.27
#